data_AF-A0AAV6DHV3-F1
#
_entry.id   AF-A0AAV6DHV3-F1
#
_cell.length_a   1.000
_cell.length_b   1.000
_cell.length_c   1.000
_cell.angle_alpha   90.00
_cell.angle_beta   90.00
_cell.angle_gamma   90.00
#
_symmetry.space_group_name_H-M   'P 1'
#
loop_
_entity.id
_entity.type
_entity.pdbx_description
1 polymer ?
#
loop_
_entity_poly.entity_id
_entity_poly.type
_entity_poly.pdbx_seq_one_letter_code
_entity_poly.pdbx_strand_id
1 'polypeptide(L)'
;MVTALARIARAPDPPRVRLERAIRQLLRDYGEGDAEFSELFLAGWARARHDKQFRLTLAWQREQIRLSLEDILVEGARTGAFRDGLDAGAIAAVIVGTAEGCLLQAVTEGGAIPAHRLAATLLGLAVSGA
;
A
#
# COMPACT_ATOMS: atom_id res chain seq x y z
N MET A 1 -9.23 4.45 -3.87
CA MET A 1 -8.07 4.12 -3.03
C MET A 1 -7.90 4.98 -1.77
N VAL A 2 -7.44 6.24 -1.81
CA VAL A 2 -7.11 7.05 -0.59
C VAL A 2 -8.24 7.05 0.46
N THR A 3 -9.45 7.44 0.07
CA THR A 3 -10.62 7.47 0.97
C THR A 3 -10.97 6.08 1.54
N ALA A 4 -10.74 5.01 0.76
CA ALA A 4 -11.01 3.65 1.21
C ALA A 4 -10.02 3.21 2.29
N LEU A 5 -8.73 3.50 2.09
CA LEU A 5 -7.68 3.20 3.08
C LEU A 5 -7.84 4.02 4.35
N ALA A 6 -8.15 5.32 4.23
CA ALA A 6 -8.43 6.16 5.39
C ALA A 6 -9.63 5.63 6.20
N ARG A 7 -10.66 5.09 5.53
CA ARG A 7 -11.80 4.45 6.19
C ARG A 7 -11.40 3.15 6.90
N ILE A 8 -10.59 2.32 6.27
CA ILE A 8 -10.06 1.09 6.89
C ILE A 8 -9.22 1.43 8.12
N ALA A 9 -8.35 2.44 8.02
CA ALA A 9 -7.49 2.88 9.12
C ALA A 9 -8.29 3.34 10.34
N ARG A 10 -9.44 3.98 10.13
CA ARG A 10 -10.32 4.48 11.20
C ARG A 10 -11.39 3.49 11.67
N ALA A 11 -11.45 2.29 11.09
CA ALA A 11 -12.43 1.29 11.47
C ALA A 11 -12.19 0.81 12.91
N PRO A 12 -13.24 0.39 13.65
CA PRO A 12 -13.11 -0.09 15.01
C PRO A 12 -12.48 -1.50 15.12
N ASP A 13 -12.12 -2.11 13.99
CA ASP A 13 -11.51 -3.44 13.95
C ASP A 13 -10.11 -3.47 14.60
N PRO A 14 -9.64 -4.64 15.08
CA PRO A 14 -8.27 -4.79 15.57
C PRO A 14 -7.20 -4.37 14.53
N PRO A 15 -6.05 -3.81 14.95
CA PRO A 15 -5.00 -3.33 14.04
C PRO A 15 -4.56 -4.35 12.99
N ARG A 16 -4.43 -5.63 13.37
CA ARG A 16 -4.09 -6.73 12.45
C ARG A 16 -5.11 -6.89 11.32
N VAL A 17 -6.40 -6.84 11.66
CA VAL A 17 -7.51 -6.96 10.70
C VAL A 17 -7.54 -5.76 9.76
N ARG A 18 -7.34 -4.54 10.30
CA ARG A 18 -7.25 -3.32 9.48
C ARG A 18 -6.07 -3.37 8.51
N LEU A 19 -4.90 -3.78 8.99
CA LEU A 19 -3.69 -3.84 8.17
C LEU A 19 -3.84 -4.87 7.04
N GLU A 20 -4.35 -6.07 7.33
CA GLU A 20 -4.61 -7.07 6.29
C GLU A 20 -5.61 -6.55 5.24
N ARG A 21 -6.71 -5.94 5.68
CA ARG A 21 -7.70 -5.33 4.78
C ARG A 21 -7.08 -4.23 3.92
N ALA A 22 -6.26 -3.37 4.51
CA ALA A 22 -5.59 -2.28 3.81
C ALA A 22 -4.62 -2.80 2.74
N ILE A 23 -3.80 -3.81 3.08
CA ILE A 23 -2.87 -4.45 2.14
C ILE A 23 -3.64 -5.09 0.97
N ARG A 24 -4.70 -5.85 1.26
CA ARG A 24 -5.53 -6.48 0.22
C ARG A 24 -6.21 -5.44 -0.68
N GLN A 25 -6.69 -4.33 -0.12
CA GLN A 25 -7.26 -3.23 -0.89
C GLN A 25 -6.21 -2.62 -1.83
N LEU A 26 -4.99 -2.36 -1.34
CA LEU A 26 -3.89 -1.81 -2.13
C LEU A 26 -3.48 -2.73 -3.27
N LEU A 27 -3.28 -4.01 -2.98
CA LEU A 27 -2.88 -5.00 -3.99
C LEU A 27 -3.98 -5.21 -5.04
N ARG A 28 -5.26 -5.12 -4.65
CA ARG A 28 -6.37 -5.11 -5.60
C ARG A 28 -6.33 -3.87 -6.49
N ASP A 29 -6.24 -2.69 -5.88
CA ASP A 29 -6.28 -1.40 -6.60
C ASP A 29 -5.09 -1.25 -7.56
N TYR A 30 -3.91 -1.78 -7.21
CA TYR A 30 -2.70 -1.65 -8.02
C TYR A 30 -2.32 -2.88 -8.86
N GLY A 31 -2.53 -4.10 -8.35
CA GLY A 31 -2.02 -5.34 -8.97
C GLY A 31 -3.08 -6.20 -9.66
N GLU A 32 -4.35 -6.07 -9.28
CA GLU A 32 -5.48 -6.80 -9.89
C GLU A 32 -6.44 -5.87 -10.65
N GLY A 33 -6.05 -4.60 -10.83
CA GLY A 33 -6.76 -3.67 -11.70
C GLY A 33 -6.70 -4.14 -13.16
N ASP A 34 -7.62 -3.65 -13.99
CA ASP A 34 -7.59 -3.89 -15.43
C ASP A 34 -6.25 -3.40 -16.03
N ALA A 35 -5.77 -4.07 -17.08
CA ALA A 35 -4.53 -3.70 -17.78
C ALA A 35 -4.59 -2.24 -18.25
N GLU A 36 -5.76 -1.77 -18.71
CA GLU A 36 -5.99 -0.38 -19.10
C GLU A 36 -5.76 0.60 -17.93
N PHE A 37 -6.21 0.25 -16.72
CA PHE A 37 -5.95 1.07 -15.53
C PHE A 37 -4.46 1.15 -15.23
N SER A 38 -3.77 0.02 -15.36
CA SER A 38 -2.34 -0.07 -15.07
C SER A 38 -1.49 0.73 -16.05
N GLU A 39 -1.81 0.65 -17.35
CA GLU A 39 -1.20 1.45 -18.40
C GLU A 39 -1.43 2.95 -18.20
N LEU A 40 -2.68 3.35 -17.89
CA LEU A 40 -3.02 4.75 -17.64
C LEU A 40 -2.24 5.31 -16.44
N PHE A 41 -2.13 4.53 -15.37
CA PHE A 41 -1.43 4.95 -14.16
C PHE A 41 0.08 5.14 -14.42
N LEU A 42 0.71 4.21 -15.15
CA LEU A 42 2.11 4.33 -15.56
C LEU A 42 2.36 5.50 -16.52
N ALA A 43 1.45 5.74 -17.47
CA ALA A 43 1.50 6.92 -18.33
C ALA A 43 1.41 8.22 -17.50
N GLY A 44 0.58 8.22 -16.45
CA GLY A 44 0.55 9.29 -15.45
C GLY A 44 1.90 9.51 -14.78
N TRP A 45 2.58 8.45 -14.32
CA TRP A 45 3.90 8.56 -13.71
C TRP A 45 4.94 9.16 -14.67
N ALA A 46 4.93 8.75 -15.93
CA ALA A 46 5.78 9.36 -16.96
C ALA A 46 5.48 10.86 -17.13
N ARG A 47 4.20 11.25 -17.14
CA ARG A 47 3.76 12.65 -17.23
C ARG A 47 4.21 13.51 -16.04
N ALA A 48 4.23 12.97 -14.81
CA ALA A 48 4.69 13.71 -13.62
C ALA A 48 6.13 14.23 -13.72
N ARG A 49 6.97 13.64 -14.58
CA ARG A 49 8.31 14.18 -14.87
C ARG A 49 8.24 15.60 -15.45
N HIS A 50 7.22 15.89 -16.24
CA HIS A 50 7.07 17.13 -17.00
C HIS A 50 5.97 18.05 -16.49
N ASP A 51 5.06 17.55 -15.65
CA ASP A 51 3.92 18.29 -15.10
C ASP A 51 4.04 18.40 -13.57
N LYS A 52 4.39 19.61 -13.09
CA LYS A 52 4.61 19.87 -11.65
C LYS A 52 3.34 19.64 -10.84
N GLN A 53 2.19 20.08 -11.33
CA GLN A 53 0.93 19.93 -10.61
C GLN A 53 0.56 18.46 -10.51
N PHE A 54 0.71 17.71 -11.61
CA PHE A 54 0.47 16.28 -11.62
C PHE A 54 1.41 15.52 -10.66
N ARG A 55 2.70 15.89 -10.64
CA ARG A 55 3.68 15.31 -9.69
C ARG A 55 3.31 15.55 -8.24
N LEU A 56 2.86 16.76 -7.89
CA LEU A 56 2.43 17.08 -6.54
C LEU A 56 1.18 16.29 -6.14
N THR A 57 0.22 16.15 -7.05
CA THR A 57 -0.99 15.34 -6.82
C THR A 57 -0.64 13.88 -6.55
N LEU A 58 0.23 13.27 -7.36
CA LEU A 58 0.67 11.89 -7.16
C LEU A 58 1.46 11.72 -5.85
N ALA A 59 2.39 12.64 -5.55
CA ALA A 59 3.16 12.62 -4.31
C ALA A 59 2.25 12.72 -3.08
N TRP A 60 1.25 13.62 -3.12
CA TRP A 60 0.24 13.75 -2.07
C TRP A 60 -0.57 12.46 -1.91
N GLN A 61 -1.07 11.89 -3.01
CA GLN A 61 -1.84 10.65 -2.98
C GLN A 61 -1.03 9.52 -2.34
N ARG A 62 0.22 9.32 -2.79
CA ARG A 62 1.13 8.31 -2.27
C ARG A 62 1.38 8.49 -0.77
N GLU A 63 1.56 9.73 -0.34
CA GLU A 63 1.78 10.05 1.07
C GLU A 63 0.53 9.80 1.93
N GLN A 64 -0.67 10.13 1.45
CA GLN A 64 -1.92 9.83 2.19
C GLN A 64 -2.14 8.33 2.38
N ILE A 65 -1.77 7.52 1.38
CA ILE A 65 -1.79 6.06 1.47
C ILE A 65 -0.82 5.59 2.55
N ARG A 66 0.43 6.08 2.50
CA ARG A 66 1.50 5.72 3.45
C ARG A 66 1.09 6.05 4.89
N LEU A 67 0.59 7.27 5.12
CA LEU A 67 0.12 7.71 6.43
C LEU A 67 -1.03 6.86 6.97
N SER A 68 -1.99 6.47 6.11
CA SER A 68 -3.10 5.60 6.53
C SER A 68 -2.62 4.22 7.01
N LEU A 69 -1.56 3.68 6.40
CA LEU A 69 -0.94 2.42 6.84
C LEU A 69 -0.12 2.61 8.11
N GLU A 70 0.65 3.69 8.18
CA GLU A 70 1.47 4.06 9.33
C GLU A 70 0.61 4.22 10.59
N ASP A 71 -0.56 4.87 10.49
CA ASP A 71 -1.51 5.00 11.60
C ASP A 71 -1.91 3.64 12.19
N ILE A 72 -2.22 2.66 11.34
CA ILE A 72 -2.58 1.30 11.77
C ILE A 72 -1.40 0.63 12.45
N LEU A 73 -0.20 0.77 11.89
CA LEU A 73 1.04 0.16 12.39
C LEU A 73 1.46 0.77 13.74
N VAL A 74 1.41 2.09 13.89
CA VAL A 74 1.68 2.81 15.14
C VAL A 74 0.70 2.38 16.22
N GLU A 75 -0.59 2.32 15.91
CA GLU A 75 -1.58 1.86 16.88
C GLU A 75 -1.35 0.41 17.29
N GLY A 76 -1.09 -0.48 16.32
CA GLY A 76 -0.84 -1.88 16.61
C GLY A 76 0.46 -2.14 17.38
N ALA A 77 1.51 -1.33 17.18
CA ALA A 77 2.70 -1.36 18.02
C ALA A 77 2.34 -0.95 19.46
N ARG A 78 1.62 0.16 19.61
CA ARG A 78 1.20 0.68 20.93
C ARG A 78 0.32 -0.29 21.71
N THR A 79 -0.52 -1.07 21.04
CA THR A 79 -1.43 -2.05 21.68
C THR A 79 -0.83 -3.45 21.80
N GLY A 80 0.45 -3.65 21.43
CA GLY A 80 1.10 -4.97 21.45
C GLY A 80 0.57 -5.94 20.39
N ALA A 81 -0.17 -5.45 19.41
CA ALA A 81 -0.64 -6.25 18.28
C ALA A 81 0.47 -6.52 17.26
N PHE A 82 1.51 -5.70 17.19
CA PHE A 82 2.67 -5.85 16.29
C PHE A 82 3.98 -5.92 17.09
N ARG A 83 5.07 -6.31 16.42
CA ARG A 83 6.38 -6.49 17.08
C ARG A 83 6.91 -5.18 17.68
N ASP A 84 7.59 -5.28 18.81
CA ASP A 84 8.22 -4.12 19.44
C ASP A 84 9.32 -3.52 18.55
N GLY A 85 9.50 -2.20 18.63
CA GLY A 85 10.53 -1.47 17.89
C GLY A 85 10.37 -1.50 16.36
N LEU A 86 9.16 -1.77 15.85
CA LEU A 86 8.88 -1.70 14.42
C LEU A 86 8.98 -0.26 13.91
N ASP A 87 9.65 -0.05 12.78
CA ASP A 87 9.62 1.24 12.08
C ASP A 87 8.34 1.29 11.22
N ALA A 88 7.29 1.91 11.77
CA ALA A 88 5.98 1.98 11.14
C ALA A 88 6.03 2.72 9.79
N GLY A 89 6.82 3.79 9.72
CA GLY A 89 6.99 4.57 8.50
C GLY A 89 7.68 3.78 7.40
N ALA A 90 8.76 3.06 7.74
CA ALA A 90 9.47 2.21 6.79
C ALA A 90 8.61 1.04 6.31
N ILE A 91 7.91 0.34 7.20
CA ILE A 91 7.03 -0.78 6.81
C ILE A 91 5.88 -0.28 5.93
N ALA A 92 5.26 0.86 6.27
CA ALA A 92 4.24 1.47 5.43
C ALA A 92 4.78 1.79 4.03
N ALA A 93 5.99 2.35 3.93
CA ALA A 93 6.63 2.64 2.66
C ALA A 93 6.91 1.36 1.84
N VAL A 94 7.34 0.28 2.49
CA VAL A 94 7.54 -1.04 1.84
C VAL A 94 6.23 -1.58 1.28
N ILE A 95 5.14 -1.55 2.06
CA ILE A 95 3.81 -2.01 1.61
C ILE A 95 3.35 -1.24 0.36
N VAL A 96 3.49 0.09 0.36
CA VAL A 96 3.14 0.93 -0.80
C VAL A 96 4.01 0.58 -2.00
N GLY A 97 5.33 0.49 -1.81
CA GLY A 97 6.28 0.15 -2.88
C GLY A 97 6.03 -1.24 -3.48
N THR A 98 5.64 -2.23 -2.68
CA THR A 98 5.26 -3.55 -3.18
C THR A 98 4.03 -3.49 -4.07
N ALA A 99 3.00 -2.74 -3.68
CA ALA A 99 1.79 -2.59 -4.50
C ALA A 99 2.08 -1.83 -5.82
N GLU A 100 2.90 -0.77 -5.74
CA GLU A 100 3.43 -0.05 -6.90
C GLU A 100 4.24 -0.97 -7.85
N GLY A 101 5.01 -1.91 -7.29
CA GLY A 101 5.73 -2.92 -8.05
C GLY A 101 4.81 -3.91 -8.77
N CYS A 102 3.72 -4.35 -8.14
CA CYS A 102 2.71 -5.21 -8.78
C CYS A 102 2.08 -4.53 -10.00
N LEU A 103 1.77 -3.25 -9.89
CA LEU A 103 1.25 -2.44 -10.99
C LEU A 103 2.21 -2.44 -12.19
N LEU A 104 3.51 -2.23 -11.93
CA LEU A 104 4.54 -2.25 -12.98
C LEU A 104 4.65 -3.63 -13.64
N GLN A 105 4.67 -4.70 -12.84
CA GLN A 105 4.75 -6.08 -13.33
C GLN A 105 3.53 -6.49 -14.15
N ALA A 106 2.33 -6.03 -13.78
CA ALA A 106 1.12 -6.32 -14.54
C ALA A 106 1.23 -5.87 -16.01
N VAL A 107 1.86 -4.71 -16.25
CA VAL A 107 2.04 -4.14 -17.61
C VAL A 107 3.28 -4.69 -18.32
N THR A 108 4.32 -5.08 -17.59
CA THR A 108 5.63 -5.46 -18.19
C THR A 108 5.87 -6.96 -18.28
N GLU A 109 5.29 -7.77 -17.40
CA GLU A 109 5.59 -9.19 -17.22
C GLU A 109 4.37 -10.11 -17.42
N GLY A 110 3.19 -9.55 -17.75
CA GLY A 110 2.01 -10.33 -18.15
C GLY A 110 1.21 -10.95 -17.00
N GLY A 111 1.43 -10.52 -15.76
CA GLY A 111 0.61 -10.89 -14.62
C GLY A 111 1.25 -10.50 -13.29
N ALA A 112 0.46 -9.94 -12.36
CA ALA A 112 0.93 -9.63 -11.02
C ALA A 112 1.09 -10.90 -10.17
N ILE A 113 2.01 -10.86 -9.19
CA ILE A 113 2.03 -11.87 -8.12
C ILE A 113 0.65 -11.88 -7.44
N PRO A 114 0.03 -13.06 -7.22
CA PRO A 114 -1.30 -13.13 -6.61
C PRO A 114 -1.37 -12.37 -5.28
N ALA A 115 -2.34 -11.47 -5.13
CA ALA A 115 -2.43 -10.55 -3.99
C ALA A 115 -2.47 -11.28 -2.63
N HIS A 116 -3.06 -12.48 -2.59
CA HIS A 116 -3.14 -13.27 -1.37
C HIS A 116 -1.76 -13.73 -0.85
N ARG A 117 -0.79 -14.00 -1.73
CA ARG A 117 0.57 -14.40 -1.32
C ARG A 117 1.33 -13.22 -0.74
N LEU A 118 1.26 -12.08 -1.42
CA LEU A 118 1.91 -10.84 -0.97
C LEU A 118 1.31 -10.32 0.34
N ALA A 119 -0.01 -10.42 0.51
CA ALA A 119 -0.67 -9.96 1.72
C ALA A 119 -0.15 -10.65 2.98
N ALA A 120 0.04 -11.97 2.93
CA ALA A 120 0.59 -12.73 4.05
C ALA A 120 2.05 -12.32 4.36
N THR A 121 2.89 -12.18 3.33
CA THR A 121 4.29 -11.76 3.48
C THR A 121 4.40 -10.35 4.07
N LEU A 122 3.62 -9.40 3.54
CA LEU A 122 3.62 -8.01 4.01
C LEU A 122 3.09 -7.88 5.43
N LEU A 123 2.06 -8.64 5.80
CA LEU A 123 1.59 -8.73 7.18
C LEU A 123 2.67 -9.29 8.10
N GLY A 124 3.43 -10.28 7.61
CA GLY A 124 4.60 -10.89 8.25
C GLY A 124 5.61 -9.86 8.77
N LEU A 125 5.87 -8.79 8.02
CA LEU A 125 6.85 -7.74 8.38
C LEU A 125 6.49 -7.00 9.68
N ALA A 126 5.19 -6.88 9.99
CA ALA A 126 4.70 -6.23 11.19
C ALA A 126 4.66 -7.19 12.40
N VAL A 127 4.61 -8.49 12.18
CA VAL A 127 4.36 -9.49 13.23
C VAL A 127 5.59 -10.33 13.58
N SER A 128 6.54 -10.46 12.66
CA SER A 128 7.79 -11.20 12.82
C SER A 128 8.97 -10.25 12.64
N GLY A 129 9.95 -10.31 13.54
CA GLY A 129 11.26 -9.69 13.28
C GLY A 129 11.98 -10.43 12.15
N ALA A 130 12.74 -9.69 11.35
CA ALA A 130 13.73 -10.30 10.44
C ALA A 130 14.85 -10.96 11.25
#